data_AF-A0A7U9SRM2-F1
#
_entry.id   AF-A0A7U9SRM2-F1
#
_cell.length_a   1.000
_cell.length_b   1.000
_cell.length_c   1.000
_cell.angle_alpha   90.00
_cell.angle_beta   90.00
_cell.angle_gamma   90.00
#
_symmetry.space_group_name_H-M   'P 1'
#
loop_
_entity.id
_entity.type
_entity.pdbx_description
1 polymer ?
#
loop_
_entity_poly.entity_id
_entity_poly.type
_entity_poly.pdbx_seq_one_letter_code
_entity_poly.pdbx_strand_id
1 'polypeptide(L)'
;MSVKIEGNVGQASAASGWYQNGRVVSAQEKEKHAPQPKADNAVKVSISQEGIESYQKQAGEKGISGRVVAKGNKESVIRQAKQATSALSANAYGGELAGELKKLKGQRAGSAYGIADEMEDSVRAYANLYDEIVQGYQDDTRERYVEDENSGTGFRKMTMEEELSRLDRAFQKMADRADAKEMIEGEFKRLRTEGGKGLSTNASKKPQGTDGDAPETAGQKMKRLAQEWRDAYRASGSKEGSMEKVMSLLNSMFHISSKA
;
A
#
# COMPACT_ATOMS: atom_id res chain seq x y z
N MET A 1 -18.79 -60.38 18.27
CA MET A 1 -19.74 -59.52 19.00
C MET A 1 -19.18 -58.11 19.00
N SER A 2 -19.98 -57.14 18.57
CA SER A 2 -19.61 -55.75 18.28
C SER A 2 -19.90 -54.85 19.48
N VAL A 3 -19.00 -53.93 19.85
CA VAL A 3 -19.26 -52.55 20.36
C VAL A 3 -17.93 -51.76 20.23
N LYS A 4 -17.74 -50.83 19.28
CA LYS A 4 -18.11 -49.39 19.16
C LYS A 4 -17.36 -48.43 20.14
N ILE A 5 -16.47 -47.55 19.62
CA ILE A 5 -16.64 -46.07 19.39
C ILE A 5 -16.09 -45.27 20.61
N GLU A 6 -15.41 -44.12 20.59
CA GLU A 6 -15.21 -42.91 19.75
C GLU A 6 -13.88 -42.24 20.18
N GLY A 7 -13.11 -41.58 19.30
CA GLY A 7 -13.00 -40.10 19.28
C GLY A 7 -11.87 -39.57 20.20
N ASN A 8 -11.10 -38.51 19.92
CA ASN A 8 -11.08 -37.53 18.86
C ASN A 8 -9.76 -36.72 18.99
N VAL A 9 -9.14 -36.45 17.84
CA VAL A 9 -8.34 -35.26 17.42
C VAL A 9 -7.24 -34.68 18.32
N GLY A 10 -6.09 -34.46 17.68
CA GLY A 10 -5.13 -33.45 18.13
C GLY A 10 -3.77 -33.47 17.44
N GLN A 11 -3.74 -33.55 16.11
CA GLN A 11 -2.51 -33.38 15.32
C GLN A 11 -2.13 -31.90 15.31
N ALA A 12 -1.18 -31.49 16.16
CA ALA A 12 -0.65 -30.13 16.18
C ALA A 12 0.58 -30.03 15.29
N SER A 13 0.43 -29.17 14.29
CA SER A 13 1.38 -28.69 13.31
C SER A 13 2.60 -27.99 13.92
N ALA A 14 3.72 -28.13 13.21
CA ALA A 14 4.94 -27.35 13.37
C ALA A 14 4.69 -25.84 13.34
N ALA A 15 5.29 -25.12 14.28
CA ALA A 15 5.55 -23.69 14.14
C ALA A 15 6.86 -23.35 14.87
N SER A 16 7.82 -22.88 14.07
CA SER A 16 9.11 -22.31 14.45
C SER A 16 8.94 -21.16 15.44
N GLY A 17 9.34 -21.38 16.70
CA GLY A 17 9.37 -20.37 17.75
C GLY A 17 10.71 -19.63 17.77
N TRP A 18 10.67 -18.35 17.37
CA TRP A 18 11.76 -17.40 17.54
C TRP A 18 11.90 -17.01 19.02
N TYR A 19 13.15 -16.92 19.46
CA TYR A 19 13.56 -16.58 20.82
C TYR A 19 12.98 -15.25 21.29
N GLN A 20 12.20 -15.28 22.37
CA GLN A 20 11.98 -14.13 23.25
C GLN A 20 12.91 -14.24 24.46
N ASN A 21 13.84 -13.28 24.56
CA ASN A 21 14.66 -13.07 25.74
C ASN A 21 13.80 -12.55 26.88
N GLY A 22 13.95 -13.17 28.05
CA GLY A 22 13.14 -12.92 29.23
C GLY A 22 13.46 -11.61 29.96
N ARG A 23 12.51 -11.24 30.82
CA ARG A 23 12.82 -10.57 32.08
C ARG A 23 11.78 -10.90 33.15
N VAL A 24 12.35 -11.31 34.29
CA VAL A 24 11.84 -11.27 35.67
C VAL A 24 10.77 -12.28 36.06
N VAL A 25 11.26 -13.31 36.74
CA VAL A 25 10.55 -14.27 37.60
C VAL A 25 9.87 -13.52 38.76
N SER A 26 8.65 -13.93 39.09
CA SER A 26 8.14 -13.87 40.46
C SER A 26 7.51 -15.21 40.81
N ALA A 27 8.15 -15.86 41.79
CA ALA A 27 7.76 -16.96 42.66
C ALA A 27 6.48 -17.78 42.34
N GLN A 28 6.62 -19.09 42.19
CA GLN A 28 6.38 -20.06 43.27
C GLN A 28 6.60 -21.50 42.78
N GLU A 29 7.13 -22.31 43.69
CA GLU A 29 7.47 -23.73 43.54
C GLU A 29 6.31 -24.58 42.99
N LYS A 30 6.66 -25.56 42.14
CA LYS A 30 6.27 -26.96 42.34
C LYS A 30 7.11 -27.88 41.47
N GLU A 31 7.91 -28.70 42.13
CA GLU A 31 8.65 -29.82 41.55
C GLU A 31 7.70 -30.77 40.81
N LYS A 32 8.07 -31.16 39.58
CA LYS A 32 7.86 -32.51 39.09
C LYS A 32 9.10 -32.97 38.33
N HIS A 33 9.65 -34.08 38.85
CA HIS A 33 10.77 -34.86 38.35
C HIS A 33 10.82 -34.97 36.81
N ALA A 34 11.92 -34.50 36.23
CA ALA A 34 12.44 -34.94 34.94
C ALA A 34 13.80 -35.64 35.18
N PRO A 35 14.19 -36.65 34.38
CA PRO A 35 15.36 -37.48 34.65
C PRO A 35 16.65 -36.64 34.58
N GLN A 36 17.46 -36.70 35.64
CA GLN A 36 18.76 -36.02 35.64
C GLN A 36 19.72 -36.69 34.65
N PRO A 37 20.40 -35.92 33.78
CA PRO A 37 21.56 -36.44 33.05
C PRO A 37 22.67 -36.77 34.07
N LYS A 38 23.30 -37.94 33.92
CA LYS A 38 24.40 -38.40 34.77
C LYS A 38 25.47 -37.30 34.87
N ALA A 39 25.73 -36.85 36.10
CA ALA A 39 26.54 -35.68 36.41
C ALA A 39 28.07 -35.87 36.22
N ASP A 40 28.54 -37.03 35.77
CA ASP A 40 29.95 -37.38 35.85
C ASP A 40 30.83 -36.93 34.66
N ASN A 41 30.29 -36.21 33.68
CA ASN A 41 31.09 -35.70 32.54
C ASN A 41 30.95 -34.19 32.28
N ALA A 42 30.36 -33.42 33.20
CA ALA A 42 30.22 -31.98 33.03
C ALA A 42 31.46 -31.25 33.56
N VAL A 43 32.38 -30.90 32.66
CA VAL A 43 33.52 -30.02 32.98
C VAL A 43 33.00 -28.59 33.16
N LYS A 44 32.98 -28.11 34.41
CA LYS A 44 32.62 -26.73 34.74
C LYS A 44 33.78 -25.80 34.34
N VAL A 45 33.66 -25.18 33.16
CA VAL A 45 34.62 -24.16 32.71
C VAL A 45 34.20 -22.81 33.29
N SER A 46 35.05 -22.22 34.12
CA SER A 46 34.91 -20.83 34.58
C SER A 46 35.87 -19.95 33.79
N ILE A 47 35.35 -18.87 33.20
CA ILE A 47 36.17 -17.86 32.53
C ILE A 47 36.75 -16.94 33.63
N SER A 48 38.06 -16.66 33.58
CA SER A 48 38.67 -15.73 34.54
C SER A 48 38.14 -14.31 34.32
N GLN A 49 38.14 -13.52 35.38
CA GLN A 49 37.76 -12.11 35.32
C GLN A 49 38.64 -11.34 34.32
N GLU A 50 39.95 -11.62 34.27
CA GLU A 50 40.85 -11.01 33.26
C GLU A 50 40.50 -11.47 31.84
N GLY A 51 40.03 -12.70 31.67
CA GLY A 51 39.55 -13.22 30.38
C GLY A 51 38.31 -12.48 29.87
N ILE A 52 37.37 -12.17 30.77
CA ILE A 52 36.17 -11.37 30.46
C ILE A 52 36.56 -9.94 30.08
N GLU A 53 37.47 -9.33 30.84
CA GLU A 53 37.93 -7.96 30.60
C GLU A 53 38.73 -7.86 29.29
N SER A 54 39.57 -8.86 28.99
CA SER A 54 40.29 -8.97 27.71
C SER A 54 39.33 -9.13 26.54
N TYR A 55 38.30 -9.96 26.66
CA TYR A 55 37.28 -10.12 25.62
C TYR A 55 36.48 -8.82 25.40
N GLN A 56 36.15 -8.09 26.46
CA GLN A 56 35.46 -6.80 26.36
C GLN A 56 36.34 -5.73 25.70
N LYS A 57 37.63 -5.66 26.05
CA LYS A 57 38.60 -4.78 25.39
C LYS A 57 38.76 -5.14 23.91
N GLN A 58 38.88 -6.42 23.60
CA GLN A 58 39.01 -6.91 22.22
C GLN A 58 37.73 -6.66 21.40
N ALA A 59 36.54 -6.77 22.00
CA ALA A 59 35.27 -6.46 21.34
C ALA A 59 35.11 -4.94 21.08
N GLY A 60 35.62 -4.10 21.99
CA GLY A 60 35.71 -2.65 21.81
C GLY A 60 36.73 -2.23 20.74
N GLU A 61 37.90 -2.88 20.70
CA GLU A 61 39.02 -2.58 19.77
C GLU A 61 38.80 -3.14 18.36
N LYS A 62 38.18 -4.32 18.21
CA LYS A 62 37.94 -4.93 16.89
C LYS A 62 36.71 -4.39 16.16
N GLY A 63 36.06 -3.33 16.65
CA GLY A 63 34.89 -2.77 15.99
C GLY A 63 33.76 -3.79 15.79
N ILE A 64 33.74 -4.88 16.59
CA ILE A 64 32.55 -5.73 16.73
C ILE A 64 31.59 -5.01 17.68
N SER A 65 31.36 -3.73 17.39
CA SER A 65 30.27 -2.97 17.92
C SER A 65 29.04 -3.48 17.18
N GLY A 66 28.43 -4.53 17.73
CA GLY A 66 26.99 -4.68 17.59
C GLY A 66 26.41 -3.35 18.05
N ARG A 67 26.08 -2.50 17.07
CA ARG A 67 25.77 -1.07 17.17
C ARG A 67 25.01 -0.81 18.47
N VAL A 68 25.73 -0.48 19.54
CA VAL A 68 25.11 0.00 20.77
C VAL A 68 24.66 1.40 20.39
N VAL A 69 23.45 1.49 19.85
CA VAL A 69 22.73 2.75 19.73
C VAL A 69 22.76 3.34 21.13
N ALA A 70 23.56 4.40 21.28
CA ALA A 70 23.72 5.09 22.54
C ALA A 70 22.33 5.29 23.14
N LYS A 71 22.15 4.74 24.34
CA LYS A 71 20.87 4.62 25.06
C LYS A 71 20.18 5.98 25.31
N GLY A 72 20.82 7.10 24.95
CA GLY A 72 20.35 8.46 25.14
C GLY A 72 19.55 9.08 24.01
N ASN A 73 19.38 8.46 22.84
CA ASN A 73 18.66 9.12 21.74
C ASN A 73 17.64 8.25 20.99
N LYS A 74 16.94 7.37 21.71
CA LYS A 74 15.91 6.48 21.15
C LYS A 74 14.82 7.26 20.43
N GLU A 75 14.42 8.42 20.95
CA GLU A 75 13.37 9.25 20.35
C GLU A 75 13.79 9.83 19.00
N SER A 76 15.04 10.30 18.83
CA SER A 76 15.52 10.75 17.51
C SER A 76 15.57 9.62 16.50
N VAL A 77 15.99 8.42 16.91
CA VAL A 77 16.09 7.26 16.03
C VAL A 77 14.70 6.83 15.58
N ILE A 78 13.73 6.82 16.50
CA ILE A 78 12.32 6.56 16.18
C ILE A 78 11.78 7.64 15.22
N ARG A 79 12.06 8.92 15.49
CA ARG A 79 11.62 10.03 14.63
C ARG A 79 12.21 9.91 13.23
N GLN A 80 13.51 9.69 13.10
CA GLN A 80 14.19 9.55 11.82
C GLN A 80 13.69 8.32 11.05
N ALA A 81 13.44 7.20 11.74
CA ALA A 81 12.84 6.02 11.13
C ALA A 81 11.42 6.29 10.61
N LYS A 82 10.60 7.04 11.36
CA LYS A 82 9.27 7.49 10.88
C LYS A 82 9.38 8.39 9.65
N GLN A 83 10.29 9.35 9.66
CA GLN A 83 10.53 10.25 8.52
C GLN A 83 10.99 9.49 7.28
N ALA A 84 11.95 8.58 7.42
CA ALA A 84 12.43 7.74 6.33
C ALA A 84 11.32 6.84 5.77
N THR A 85 10.55 6.19 6.64
CA THR A 85 9.43 5.34 6.21
C THR A 85 8.38 6.16 5.45
N SER A 86 8.05 7.36 5.93
CA SER A 86 7.14 8.26 5.23
C SER A 86 7.69 8.73 3.88
N ALA A 87 8.99 8.98 3.77
CA ALA A 87 9.61 9.40 2.50
C ALA A 87 9.60 8.27 1.46
N LEU A 88 9.82 7.03 1.91
CA LEU A 88 9.70 5.85 1.05
C LEU A 88 8.27 5.66 0.53
N SER A 89 7.25 5.88 1.38
CA SER A 89 5.84 5.74 0.99
C SER A 89 5.26 6.97 0.31
N ALA A 90 5.97 8.11 0.26
CA ALA A 90 5.45 9.35 -0.32
C ALA A 90 5.00 9.20 -1.79
N ASN A 91 5.53 8.23 -2.53
CA ASN A 91 5.15 7.93 -3.91
C ASN A 91 4.13 6.79 -4.08
N ALA A 92 3.61 6.23 -2.99
CA ALA A 92 2.84 4.97 -3.00
C ALA A 92 1.35 5.13 -3.35
N TYR A 93 0.90 6.32 -3.77
CA TYR A 93 -0.52 6.60 -4.07
C TYR A 93 -1.16 5.70 -5.12
N GLY A 94 -0.38 5.09 -6.02
CA GLY A 94 -0.91 4.09 -6.95
C GLY A 94 -1.47 2.85 -6.23
N GLY A 95 -0.85 2.43 -5.13
CA GLY A 95 -1.32 1.35 -4.28
C GLY A 95 -2.52 1.75 -3.43
N GLU A 96 -2.50 2.95 -2.86
CA GLU A 96 -3.61 3.51 -2.06
C GLU A 96 -4.88 3.64 -2.91
N LEU A 97 -4.77 4.23 -4.11
CA LEU A 97 -5.88 4.32 -5.08
C LEU A 97 -6.43 2.93 -5.46
N ALA A 98 -5.55 1.96 -5.73
CA ALA A 98 -5.98 0.60 -6.07
C ALA A 98 -6.69 -0.09 -4.89
N GLY A 99 -6.23 0.16 -3.66
CA GLY A 99 -6.86 -0.33 -2.44
C GLY A 99 -8.26 0.23 -2.24
N GLU A 100 -8.41 1.55 -2.35
CA GLU A 100 -9.70 2.23 -2.19
C GLU A 100 -10.68 1.84 -3.30
N LEU A 101 -10.21 1.73 -4.54
CA LEU A 101 -11.02 1.24 -5.67
C LEU A 101 -11.51 -0.20 -5.44
N LYS A 102 -10.64 -1.09 -4.92
CA LYS A 102 -11.02 -2.47 -4.61
C LYS A 102 -12.07 -2.53 -3.49
N LYS A 103 -11.95 -1.66 -2.48
CA LYS A 103 -12.92 -1.54 -1.40
C LYS A 103 -14.27 -1.07 -1.92
N LEU A 104 -14.31 -0.01 -2.72
CA LEU A 104 -15.55 0.52 -3.34
C LEU A 104 -16.23 -0.54 -4.21
N LYS A 105 -15.46 -1.20 -5.08
CA LYS A 105 -15.95 -2.31 -5.89
C LYS A 105 -16.53 -3.45 -5.05
N GLY A 106 -15.88 -3.79 -3.93
CA GLY A 106 -16.34 -4.83 -3.01
C GLY A 106 -17.63 -4.47 -2.25
N GLN A 107 -17.94 -3.19 -2.10
CA GLN A 107 -19.18 -2.70 -1.47
C GLN A 107 -20.37 -2.72 -2.44
N ARG A 108 -20.15 -2.85 -3.75
CA ARG A 108 -21.22 -2.85 -4.74
C ARG A 108 -21.99 -4.18 -4.69
N ALA A 109 -23.28 -4.11 -4.37
CA ALA A 109 -24.17 -5.28 -4.39
C ALA A 109 -24.76 -5.48 -5.79
N GLY A 110 -24.66 -6.70 -6.33
CA GLY A 110 -25.51 -7.22 -7.41
C GLY A 110 -25.66 -6.39 -8.68
N SER A 111 -24.67 -6.43 -9.59
CA SER A 111 -24.82 -6.17 -11.03
C SER A 111 -23.52 -6.47 -11.77
N ALA A 112 -23.57 -6.49 -13.11
CA ALA A 112 -22.37 -6.57 -13.93
C ALA A 112 -21.60 -5.24 -13.83
N TYR A 113 -20.39 -5.31 -13.29
CA TYR A 113 -19.49 -4.15 -13.11
C TYR A 113 -19.13 -3.54 -14.47
N GLY A 114 -19.75 -2.40 -14.79
CA GLY A 114 -19.63 -1.71 -16.06
C GLY A 114 -18.53 -0.66 -16.11
N ILE A 115 -18.35 -0.04 -17.28
CA ILE A 115 -17.36 1.03 -17.48
C ILE A 115 -17.74 2.28 -16.67
N ALA A 116 -19.03 2.62 -16.59
CA ALA A 116 -19.51 3.73 -15.78
C ALA A 116 -19.22 3.51 -14.29
N ASP A 117 -19.44 2.28 -13.81
CA ASP A 117 -19.12 1.86 -12.44
C ASP A 117 -17.62 2.00 -12.15
N GLU A 118 -16.77 1.56 -13.09
CA GLU A 118 -15.31 1.67 -12.98
C GLU A 118 -14.87 3.14 -12.91
N MET A 119 -15.47 4.02 -13.70
CA MET A 119 -15.16 5.47 -13.67
C MET A 119 -15.66 6.13 -12.39
N GLU A 120 -16.87 5.82 -11.96
CA GLU A 120 -17.46 6.31 -10.72
C GLU A 120 -16.58 5.96 -9.52
N ASP A 121 -16.25 4.68 -9.35
CA ASP A 121 -15.47 4.20 -8.21
C ASP A 121 -14.02 4.71 -8.28
N SER A 122 -13.46 4.91 -9.48
CA SER A 122 -12.13 5.50 -9.65
C SER A 122 -12.08 6.95 -9.17
N VAL A 123 -13.06 7.77 -9.58
CA VAL A 123 -13.12 9.19 -9.17
C VAL A 123 -13.46 9.30 -7.68
N ARG A 124 -14.32 8.42 -7.16
CA ARG A 124 -14.62 8.35 -5.73
C ARG A 124 -13.40 7.95 -4.89
N ALA A 125 -12.60 6.99 -5.35
CA ALA A 125 -11.35 6.62 -4.69
C ALA A 125 -10.37 7.80 -4.64
N TYR A 126 -10.24 8.53 -5.75
CA TYR A 126 -9.45 9.75 -5.82
C TYR A 126 -9.97 10.85 -4.87
N ALA A 127 -11.29 11.09 -4.87
CA ALA A 127 -11.95 12.07 -4.02
C ALA A 127 -11.74 11.78 -2.52
N ASN A 128 -11.86 10.52 -2.10
CA ASN A 128 -11.64 10.11 -0.72
C ASN A 128 -10.21 10.42 -0.26
N LEU A 129 -9.21 10.07 -1.07
CA LEU A 129 -7.81 10.33 -0.73
C LEU A 129 -7.50 11.84 -0.76
N TYR A 130 -8.04 12.58 -1.71
CA TYR A 130 -7.84 14.03 -1.80
C TYR A 130 -8.40 14.74 -0.57
N ASP A 131 -9.65 14.42 -0.20
CA ASP A 131 -10.32 14.97 0.98
C ASP A 131 -9.57 14.60 2.28
N GLU A 132 -9.13 13.34 2.42
CA GLU A 132 -8.31 12.91 3.56
C GLU A 132 -6.99 13.69 3.67
N ILE A 133 -6.33 13.97 2.53
CA ILE A 133 -5.12 14.79 2.52
C ILE A 133 -5.45 16.21 2.98
N VAL A 134 -6.44 16.86 2.36
CA VAL A 134 -6.80 18.25 2.67
C VAL A 134 -7.21 18.42 4.12
N GLN A 135 -8.16 17.61 4.61
CA GLN A 135 -8.63 17.67 6.00
C GLN A 135 -7.50 17.34 6.97
N GLY A 136 -6.67 16.33 6.66
CA GLY A 136 -5.56 15.95 7.51
C GLY A 136 -4.53 17.07 7.71
N TYR A 137 -4.23 17.86 6.68
CA TYR A 137 -3.36 19.02 6.80
C TYR A 137 -4.04 20.21 7.50
N GLN A 138 -5.34 20.43 7.26
CA GLN A 138 -6.11 21.48 7.93
C GLN A 138 -6.20 21.26 9.44
N ASP A 139 -6.36 20.00 9.86
CA ASP A 139 -6.47 19.60 11.26
C ASP A 139 -5.12 19.32 11.94
N ASP A 140 -3.99 19.51 11.24
CA ASP A 140 -2.62 19.17 11.69
C ASP A 140 -2.46 17.71 12.16
N THR A 141 -3.30 16.80 11.63
CA THR A 141 -3.26 15.36 11.91
C THR A 141 -2.46 14.57 10.87
N ARG A 142 -2.13 15.20 9.74
CA ARG A 142 -1.36 14.61 8.65
C ARG A 142 0.04 15.16 8.59
N GLU A 143 1.01 14.27 8.77
CA GLU A 143 2.43 14.60 8.67
C GLU A 143 3.14 13.59 7.78
N ARG A 144 3.59 14.06 6.62
CA ARG A 144 4.35 13.27 5.65
C ARG A 144 5.69 13.94 5.36
N TYR A 145 6.68 13.14 5.05
CA TYR A 145 8.05 13.58 4.84
C TYR A 145 8.55 13.22 3.44
N VAL A 146 9.49 14.02 2.94
CA VAL A 146 10.25 13.77 1.72
C VAL A 146 11.73 13.93 2.02
N GLU A 147 12.58 13.20 1.30
CA GLU A 147 14.03 13.37 1.36
C GLU A 147 14.42 14.80 0.96
N ASP A 148 15.27 15.39 1.80
CA ASP A 148 15.85 16.71 1.59
C ASP A 148 17.22 16.74 2.25
N GLU A 149 18.27 16.70 1.43
CA GLU A 149 19.67 16.70 1.85
C GLU A 149 20.07 17.99 2.59
N ASN A 150 19.32 19.08 2.41
CA ASN A 150 19.56 20.35 3.11
C ASN A 150 18.95 20.37 4.51
N SER A 151 18.17 19.36 4.88
CA SER A 151 17.61 19.22 6.23
C SER A 151 18.59 18.51 7.16
N GLY A 152 18.69 18.97 8.41
CA GLY A 152 19.57 18.34 9.42
C GLY A 152 19.25 16.86 9.70
N THR A 153 18.05 16.37 9.35
CA THR A 153 17.69 14.95 9.44
C THR A 153 17.74 14.19 8.11
N GLY A 154 18.03 14.89 6.99
CA GLY A 154 17.89 14.38 5.63
C GLY A 154 16.44 14.33 5.12
N PHE A 155 15.48 14.84 5.90
CA PHE A 155 14.07 14.86 5.54
C PHE A 155 13.41 16.19 5.88
N ARG A 156 12.48 16.65 5.05
CA ARG A 156 11.60 17.79 5.36
C ARG A 156 10.15 17.36 5.34
N LYS A 157 9.30 18.14 6.01
CA LYS A 157 7.85 17.98 5.90
C LYS A 157 7.43 18.27 4.45
N MET A 158 6.60 17.39 3.91
CA MET A 158 5.96 17.59 2.61
C MET A 158 4.79 18.56 2.79
N THR A 159 4.61 19.45 1.83
CA THR A 159 3.46 20.36 1.78
C THR A 159 2.21 19.64 1.28
N MET A 160 1.03 20.17 1.60
CA MET A 160 -0.24 19.63 1.12
C MET A 160 -0.26 19.55 -0.41
N GLU A 161 0.17 20.62 -1.09
CA GLU A 161 0.17 20.74 -2.54
C GLU A 161 1.11 19.70 -3.20
N GLU A 162 2.27 19.45 -2.59
CA GLU A 162 3.19 18.40 -3.05
C GLU A 162 2.57 17.02 -2.91
N GLU A 163 1.86 16.75 -1.82
CA GLU A 163 1.20 15.48 -1.62
C GLU A 163 0.05 15.27 -2.61
N LEU A 164 -0.79 16.29 -2.79
CA LEU A 164 -1.88 16.28 -3.77
C LEU A 164 -1.37 16.08 -5.20
N SER A 165 -0.24 16.70 -5.56
CA SER A 165 0.40 16.50 -6.87
C SER A 165 0.85 15.05 -7.11
N ARG A 166 1.28 14.34 -6.05
CA ARG A 166 1.62 12.92 -6.14
C ARG A 166 0.38 12.04 -6.32
N LEU A 167 -0.72 12.36 -5.62
CA LEU A 167 -2.01 11.71 -5.84
C LEU A 167 -2.50 11.94 -7.28
N ASP A 168 -2.42 13.17 -7.77
CA ASP A 168 -2.81 13.53 -9.14
C ASP A 168 -2.02 12.73 -10.18
N ARG A 169 -0.70 12.64 -10.00
CA ARG A 169 0.17 11.85 -10.88
C ARG A 169 -0.18 10.36 -10.85
N ALA A 170 -0.53 9.82 -9.67
CA ALA A 170 -0.94 8.43 -9.54
C ALA A 170 -2.28 8.17 -10.26
N PHE A 171 -3.24 9.09 -10.13
CA PHE A 171 -4.52 9.01 -10.84
C PHE A 171 -4.35 9.13 -12.36
N GLN A 172 -3.49 10.04 -12.83
CA GLN A 172 -3.16 10.15 -14.26
C GLN A 172 -2.62 8.84 -14.83
N LYS A 173 -1.71 8.17 -14.13
CA LYS A 173 -1.19 6.84 -14.53
C LYS A 173 -2.29 5.77 -14.58
N MET A 174 -3.26 5.83 -13.66
CA MET A 174 -4.42 4.94 -13.68
C MET A 174 -5.28 5.20 -14.92
N ALA A 175 -5.54 6.45 -15.26
CA ALA A 175 -6.28 6.84 -16.46
C ALA A 175 -5.54 6.42 -17.75
N ASP A 176 -4.22 6.63 -17.83
CA ASP A 176 -3.40 6.20 -18.98
C ASP A 176 -3.45 4.66 -19.16
N ARG A 177 -3.52 3.92 -18.04
CA ARG A 177 -3.68 2.47 -18.08
C ARG A 177 -5.07 2.07 -18.59
N ALA A 178 -6.11 2.85 -18.29
CA ALA A 178 -7.45 2.62 -18.83
C ALA A 178 -7.46 2.80 -20.36
N ASP A 179 -6.79 3.82 -20.88
CA ASP A 179 -6.61 4.03 -22.33
C ASP A 179 -5.91 2.83 -22.99
N ALA A 180 -4.80 2.37 -22.40
CA ALA A 180 -4.07 1.21 -22.90
C ALA A 180 -4.93 -0.06 -22.90
N LYS A 181 -5.75 -0.27 -21.86
CA LYS A 181 -6.68 -1.40 -21.75
C LYS A 181 -7.75 -1.33 -22.84
N GLU A 182 -8.33 -0.16 -23.07
CA GLU A 182 -9.33 0.08 -24.12
C GLU A 182 -8.76 -0.22 -25.51
N MET A 183 -7.55 0.27 -25.82
CA MET A 183 -6.88 -0.01 -27.09
C MET A 183 -6.65 -1.51 -27.30
N ILE A 184 -6.11 -2.21 -26.28
CA ILE A 184 -5.85 -3.65 -26.35
C ILE A 184 -7.16 -4.42 -26.55
N GLU A 185 -8.22 -4.08 -25.82
CA GLU A 185 -9.52 -4.74 -25.96
C GLU A 185 -10.15 -4.49 -27.34
N GLY A 186 -10.00 -3.28 -27.88
CA GLY A 186 -10.42 -2.94 -29.24
C GLY A 186 -9.72 -3.81 -30.30
N GLU A 187 -8.41 -3.97 -30.19
CA GLU A 187 -7.62 -4.83 -31.09
C GLU A 187 -8.02 -6.31 -30.95
N PHE A 188 -8.24 -6.81 -29.74
CA PHE A 188 -8.72 -8.18 -29.53
C PHE A 188 -10.11 -8.41 -30.16
N LYS A 189 -11.03 -7.45 -30.01
CA LYS A 189 -12.34 -7.51 -30.67
C LYS A 189 -12.19 -7.57 -32.18
N ARG A 190 -11.36 -6.71 -32.75
CA ARG A 190 -11.05 -6.69 -34.18
C ARG A 190 -10.49 -8.03 -34.68
N LEU A 191 -9.51 -8.59 -33.98
CA LEU A 191 -8.93 -9.90 -34.31
C LEU A 191 -9.95 -11.04 -34.25
N ARG A 192 -10.86 -11.00 -33.27
CA ARG A 192 -11.94 -11.99 -33.14
C ARG A 192 -12.96 -11.85 -34.28
N THR A 193 -13.28 -10.62 -34.71
CA THR A 193 -14.27 -10.37 -35.77
C THR A 193 -13.72 -10.52 -37.20
N GLU A 194 -12.45 -10.20 -37.42
CA GLU A 194 -11.77 -10.34 -38.73
C GLU A 194 -11.24 -11.77 -38.98
N GLY A 195 -11.36 -12.66 -37.99
CA GLY A 195 -11.33 -14.11 -38.16
C GLY A 195 -10.09 -14.64 -38.89
N GLY A 196 -8.90 -14.53 -38.30
CA GLY A 196 -7.74 -15.33 -38.71
C GLY A 196 -7.34 -15.23 -40.19
N LYS A 197 -7.77 -14.20 -40.93
CA LYS A 197 -7.15 -13.87 -42.22
C LYS A 197 -5.77 -13.33 -41.86
N GLY A 198 -4.77 -14.17 -42.15
CA GLY A 198 -3.43 -14.16 -41.55
C GLY A 198 -2.78 -12.79 -41.44
N LEU A 199 -1.82 -12.70 -40.50
CA LEU A 199 -0.89 -11.59 -40.29
C LEU A 199 -0.66 -10.83 -41.61
N SER A 200 -1.49 -9.82 -41.89
CA SER A 200 -1.30 -9.01 -43.09
C SER A 200 -0.16 -8.09 -42.73
N THR A 201 1.01 -8.43 -43.25
CA THR A 201 2.23 -7.64 -43.23
C THR A 201 2.03 -6.34 -44.02
N ASN A 202 1.14 -5.48 -43.56
CA ASN A 202 1.14 -4.08 -43.90
C ASN A 202 1.69 -3.34 -42.68
N ALA A 203 2.99 -3.56 -42.47
CA ALA A 203 3.84 -2.75 -41.62
C ALA A 203 3.88 -1.33 -42.19
N SER A 204 2.84 -0.51 -41.94
CA SER A 204 2.82 0.94 -42.20
C SER A 204 1.56 1.68 -41.70
N LYS A 205 0.49 1.01 -41.26
CA LYS A 205 -0.60 1.76 -40.61
C LYS A 205 -0.20 2.05 -39.16
N LYS A 206 0.40 3.23 -39.00
CA LYS A 206 0.50 4.01 -37.76
C LYS A 206 -0.72 3.73 -36.87
N PRO A 207 -0.57 3.46 -35.55
CA PRO A 207 -1.72 3.40 -34.65
C PRO A 207 -2.54 4.66 -34.89
N GLN A 208 -3.81 4.46 -35.21
CA GLN A 208 -4.71 5.48 -35.75
C GLN A 208 -4.56 6.75 -34.91
N GLY A 209 -3.82 7.72 -35.49
CA GLY A 209 -3.59 9.01 -34.87
C GLY A 209 -4.94 9.71 -34.79
N THR A 210 -5.24 10.21 -33.61
CA THR A 210 -6.37 11.07 -33.27
C THR A 210 -6.43 12.28 -34.20
N ASP A 211 -7.22 12.17 -35.26
CA ASP A 211 -7.83 13.31 -35.93
C ASP A 211 -9.04 13.76 -35.10
N GLY A 212 -9.29 15.08 -35.10
CA GLY A 212 -10.02 15.87 -34.09
C GLY A 212 -11.48 15.58 -33.78
N ASP A 213 -12.03 14.42 -34.13
CA ASP A 213 -13.39 13.96 -33.79
C ASP A 213 -13.41 12.54 -33.20
N ALA A 214 -12.27 12.06 -32.69
CA ALA A 214 -12.20 10.79 -31.98
C ALA A 214 -13.02 10.88 -30.67
N PRO A 215 -13.89 9.89 -30.37
CA PRO A 215 -14.61 9.86 -29.11
C PRO A 215 -13.62 9.86 -27.94
N GLU A 216 -13.91 10.62 -26.88
CA GLU A 216 -13.06 10.67 -25.69
C GLU A 216 -12.77 9.26 -25.18
N THR A 217 -11.49 8.95 -24.99
CA THR A 217 -11.03 7.67 -24.43
C THR A 217 -11.45 7.55 -22.97
N ALA A 218 -11.43 6.32 -22.43
CA ALA A 218 -11.77 6.08 -21.02
C ALA A 218 -10.89 6.92 -20.06
N GLY A 219 -9.58 7.00 -20.31
CA GLY A 219 -8.64 7.80 -19.53
C GLY A 219 -8.86 9.31 -19.66
N GLN A 220 -9.23 9.80 -20.85
CA GLN A 220 -9.60 11.21 -21.03
C GLN A 220 -10.85 11.56 -20.20
N LYS A 221 -11.87 10.71 -20.23
CA LYS A 221 -13.08 10.87 -19.40
C LYS A 221 -12.75 10.87 -17.91
N MET A 222 -11.93 9.93 -17.45
CA MET A 222 -11.48 9.86 -16.06
C MET A 222 -10.77 11.14 -15.61
N LYS A 223 -9.82 11.65 -16.42
CA LYS A 223 -9.09 12.90 -16.13
C LYS A 223 -10.04 14.09 -16.04
N ARG A 224 -11.01 14.17 -16.95
CA ARG A 224 -12.03 15.23 -16.95
C ARG A 224 -12.92 15.18 -15.71
N LEU A 225 -13.39 14.00 -15.32
CA LEU A 225 -14.20 13.81 -14.12
C LEU A 225 -13.43 14.20 -12.84
N ALA A 226 -12.17 13.79 -12.72
CA ALA A 226 -11.33 14.17 -11.57
C ALA A 226 -11.01 15.68 -11.54
N GLN A 227 -10.85 16.31 -12.71
CA GLN A 227 -10.70 17.75 -12.81
C GLN A 227 -11.96 18.47 -12.32
N GLU A 228 -13.13 18.08 -12.83
CA GLU A 228 -14.42 18.64 -12.42
C GLU A 228 -14.64 18.49 -10.91
N TRP A 229 -14.33 17.30 -10.37
CA TRP A 229 -14.42 17.07 -8.93
C TRP A 229 -13.54 18.05 -8.13
N ARG A 230 -12.27 18.21 -8.52
CA ARG A 230 -11.34 19.11 -7.82
C ARG A 230 -11.80 20.56 -7.88
N ASP A 231 -12.25 21.02 -9.03
CA ASP A 231 -12.67 22.41 -9.21
C ASP A 231 -13.93 22.68 -8.39
N ALA A 232 -14.86 21.74 -8.37
CA ALA A 232 -16.02 21.78 -7.49
C ALA A 232 -15.64 21.74 -6.00
N TYR A 233 -14.65 20.94 -5.62
CA TYR A 233 -14.20 20.80 -4.24
C TYR A 233 -13.54 22.08 -3.76
N ARG A 234 -12.67 22.67 -4.58
CA ARG A 234 -12.04 23.96 -4.28
C ARG A 234 -13.06 25.09 -4.15
N ALA A 235 -14.13 25.06 -4.94
CA ALA A 235 -15.19 26.06 -4.89
C ALA A 235 -16.12 25.90 -3.67
N SER A 236 -16.40 24.67 -3.24
CA SER A 236 -17.43 24.38 -2.24
C SER A 236 -16.91 23.92 -0.89
N GLY A 237 -15.68 23.40 -0.81
CA GLY A 237 -15.13 22.69 0.34
C GLY A 237 -15.84 21.37 0.65
N SER A 238 -16.77 20.90 -0.19
CA SER A 238 -17.59 19.71 0.06
C SER A 238 -17.23 18.58 -0.88
N LYS A 239 -16.78 17.45 -0.33
CA LYS A 239 -16.55 16.21 -1.09
C LYS A 239 -17.83 15.72 -1.76
N GLU A 240 -18.92 15.65 -1.01
CA GLU A 240 -20.21 15.14 -1.47
C GLU A 240 -20.82 16.05 -2.54
N GLY A 241 -20.87 17.36 -2.31
CA GLY A 241 -21.40 18.31 -3.30
C GLY A 241 -20.55 18.35 -4.58
N SER A 242 -19.25 18.08 -4.48
CA SER A 242 -18.38 17.93 -5.65
C SER A 242 -18.65 16.63 -6.40
N MET A 243 -18.93 15.54 -5.67
CA MET A 243 -19.29 14.27 -6.27
C MET A 243 -20.63 14.33 -7.01
N GLU A 244 -21.61 15.09 -6.54
CA GLU A 244 -22.88 15.30 -7.25
C GLU A 244 -22.69 15.89 -8.66
N LYS A 245 -21.75 16.84 -8.80
CA LYS A 245 -21.39 17.41 -10.11
C LYS A 245 -20.73 16.37 -11.01
N VAL A 246 -19.82 15.56 -10.46
CA VAL A 246 -19.20 14.43 -11.19
C VAL A 246 -20.25 13.44 -11.66
N MET A 247 -21.21 13.06 -10.83
CA MET A 247 -22.27 12.12 -11.22
C MET A 247 -23.14 12.67 -12.34
N SER A 248 -23.46 13.96 -12.29
CA SER A 248 -24.21 14.63 -13.35
C SER A 248 -23.44 14.60 -14.68
N LEU A 249 -22.13 14.86 -14.64
CA LEU A 249 -21.26 14.77 -15.81
C LEU A 249 -21.15 13.31 -16.31
N LEU A 250 -20.96 12.34 -15.43
CA LEU A 250 -20.87 10.92 -15.77
C LEU A 250 -22.15 10.42 -16.45
N ASN A 251 -23.33 10.78 -15.93
CA ASN A 251 -24.61 10.42 -16.54
C ASN A 251 -24.75 11.00 -17.95
N SER A 252 -24.27 12.23 -18.18
CA SER A 252 -24.25 12.85 -19.51
C SER A 252 -23.31 12.12 -20.48
N MET A 253 -22.15 11.64 -20.00
CA MET A 253 -21.15 10.95 -20.81
C MET A 253 -21.60 9.56 -21.29
N PHE A 254 -22.45 8.89 -20.52
CA PHE A 254 -22.91 7.53 -20.80
C PHE A 254 -24.38 7.44 -21.24
N HIS A 255 -25.05 8.58 -21.42
CA HIS A 255 -26.48 8.65 -21.71
C HIS A 255 -27.32 7.78 -20.76
N ILE A 256 -26.91 7.72 -19.47
CA ILE A 256 -27.65 6.99 -18.44
C ILE A 256 -28.86 7.86 -18.12
N SER A 257 -29.92 7.73 -18.92
CA SER A 257 -31.21 8.31 -18.62
C SER A 257 -31.64 7.78 -17.26
N SER A 258 -31.86 8.66 -16.28
CA SER A 258 -32.61 8.33 -15.08
C SER A 258 -34.02 7.94 -15.52
N LYS A 259 -34.24 6.64 -15.78
CA LYS A 259 -35.59 6.10 -15.82
C LYS A 259 -36.06 6.04 -14.38
N ALA A 260 -36.83 7.06 -14.01
CA ALA A 260 -37.77 7.01 -12.91
C ALA A 260 -38.88 5.99 -13.20
#